data_AF-A0AAU4ZMK0-F1
#
_entry.id   AF-A0AAU4ZMK0-F1
#
_cell.length_a   1.000
_cell.length_b   1.000
_cell.length_c   1.000
_cell.angle_alpha   90.00
_cell.angle_beta   90.00
_cell.angle_gamma   90.00
#
_symmetry.space_group_name_H-M   'P 1'
#
loop_
_entity.id
_entity.type
_entity.pdbx_description
1 polymer ?
#
loop_
_entity_poly.entity_id
_entity_poly.type
_entity_poly.pdbx_seq_one_letter_code
_entity_poly.pdbx_strand_id
1 'polypeptide(L)' 'MTVGAGQLVVSVADAEPQLPVLRPGAMGAGLQLVAELAAAYNGDVSAESAVDRDGKVVLVRFDIPS' A
#
# COMPACT_ATOMS: atom_id res chain seq x y z
N MET A 1 8.56 7.70 -0.05
CA MET A 1 8.05 7.76 -1.43
C MET A 1 9.23 7.60 -2.35
N THR A 2 9.16 6.63 -3.25
CA THR A 2 10.26 6.27 -4.14
C THR A 2 9.73 6.20 -5.57
N VAL A 3 10.51 6.70 -6.53
CA VAL A 3 10.19 6.66 -7.96
C VAL A 3 11.33 5.93 -8.67
N GLY A 4 11.00 4.93 -9.48
CA GLY A 4 11.99 4.16 -10.23
C GLY A 4 11.35 2.98 -10.96
N ALA A 5 12.05 2.44 -11.97
CA ALA A 5 11.59 1.29 -12.76
C ALA A 5 10.15 1.43 -13.33
N GLY A 6 9.74 2.65 -13.67
CA GLY A 6 8.38 2.91 -14.16
C GLY A 6 7.29 2.88 -13.08
N GLN A 7 7.66 2.89 -11.79
CA GLN A 7 6.71 2.83 -10.68
C GLN A 7 6.91 3.95 -9.66
N LEU A 8 5.79 4.39 -9.09
CA LEU A 8 5.75 5.20 -7.88
C LEU A 8 5.35 4.29 -6.71
N VAL A 9 6.17 4.27 -5.66
CA VAL A 9 5.88 3.53 -4.44
C VAL A 9 5.71 4.49 -3.26
N VAL A 10 4.55 4.44 -2.62
CA VAL A 10 4.23 5.18 -1.39
C VAL A 10 4.17 4.18 -0.24
N SER A 11 5.02 4.37 0.75
CA SER A 11 5.09 3.52 1.95
C SER A 11 4.66 4.32 3.18
N VAL A 12 3.77 3.74 3.99
CA VAL A 12 3.36 4.28 5.29
C VAL A 12 3.73 3.27 6.36
N ALA A 13 4.59 3.66 7.29
CA ALA A 13 4.96 2.84 8.43
C ALA A 13 4.20 3.29 9.67
N ASP A 14 3.77 2.34 10.46
CA ASP A 14 2.97 2.58 11.67
C ASP A 14 3.38 1.58 12.75
N ALA A 15 3.41 2.03 14.01
CA ALA A 15 3.89 1.22 15.13
C ALA A 15 2.87 0.18 15.63
N GLU A 16 1.58 0.29 15.24
CA GLU A 16 0.60 -0.76 15.53
C GLU A 16 0.92 -1.99 14.65
N PRO A 17 1.24 -3.15 15.24
CA PRO A 17 1.67 -4.34 14.51
C PRO A 17 0.53 -5.04 13.75
N GLN A 18 -0.73 -4.75 14.07
CA GLN A 18 -1.86 -5.40 13.41
C GLN A 18 -1.96 -5.02 11.93
N LEU A 19 -1.75 -6.00 11.04
CA LEU A 19 -1.90 -5.82 9.60
C LEU A 19 -3.36 -5.54 9.21
N PRO A 20 -3.61 -4.60 8.29
CA PRO A 20 -4.94 -4.40 7.75
C PRO A 20 -5.37 -5.58 6.88
N VAL A 21 -6.68 -5.83 6.80
CA VAL A 21 -7.23 -6.81 5.86
C VAL A 21 -7.32 -6.17 4.47
N LEU A 22 -6.58 -6.73 3.51
CA LEU A 22 -6.54 -6.24 2.12
C LEU A 22 -7.45 -7.00 1.15
N ARG A 23 -8.49 -7.67 1.67
CA ARG A 23 -9.46 -8.39 0.83
C ARG A 23 -10.55 -7.43 0.34
N PRO A 24 -11.01 -7.53 -0.92
CA PRO A 24 -12.15 -6.76 -1.41
C PRO A 24 -13.36 -6.87 -0.48
N GLY A 25 -13.98 -5.74 -0.15
CA GLY A 25 -15.15 -5.69 0.75
C GLY A 25 -14.85 -5.83 2.25
N ALA A 26 -13.60 -6.09 2.64
CA ALA A 26 -13.17 -6.13 4.04
C ALA A 26 -12.29 -4.92 4.44
N MET A 27 -11.88 -4.12 3.46
CA MET A 27 -11.14 -2.88 3.70
C MET A 27 -12.06 -1.80 4.28
N GLY A 28 -11.53 -0.99 5.20
CA GLY A 28 -12.16 0.28 5.57
C GLY A 28 -12.16 1.26 4.39
N ALA A 29 -13.09 2.22 4.39
CA ALA A 29 -13.32 3.12 3.25
C ALA A 29 -12.07 3.85 2.73
N GLY A 30 -11.18 4.29 3.64
CA GLY A 30 -9.93 4.95 3.24
C GLY A 30 -8.98 4.02 2.48
N LEU A 31 -8.83 2.78 2.96
CA LEU A 31 -7.96 1.80 2.32
C LEU A 31 -8.55 1.27 1.02
N GLN A 32 -9.88 1.14 0.96
CA GLN A 32 -10.61 0.81 -0.26
C GLN A 32 -10.38 1.87 -1.35
N LEU A 33 -10.48 3.16 -1.00
CA LEU A 33 -10.22 4.26 -1.95
C LEU A 33 -8.78 4.23 -2.49
N VAL A 34 -7.81 3.97 -1.63
CA VAL A 34 -6.40 3.86 -2.04
C VAL A 34 -6.18 2.67 -2.96
N ALA A 35 -6.80 1.53 -2.67
CA ALA A 35 -6.71 0.34 -3.52
C ALA A 35 -7.35 0.55 -4.91
N GLU A 36 -8.50 1.22 -4.96
CA GLU A 36 -9.15 1.59 -6.22
C GLU A 36 -8.30 2.56 -7.04
N LEU A 37 -7.69 3.56 -6.38
CA LEU A 37 -6.77 4.49 -7.05
C LEU A 37 -5.54 3.77 -7.58
N ALA A 38 -4.93 2.87 -6.80
CA ALA A 38 -3.78 2.08 -7.25
C ALA A 38 -4.13 1.24 -8.48
N ALA A 39 -5.26 0.53 -8.43
CA ALA A 39 -5.74 -0.30 -9.53
C ALA A 39 -6.00 0.51 -10.81
N ALA A 40 -6.48 1.76 -10.70
CA ALA A 40 -6.66 2.65 -11.85
C ALA A 40 -5.35 2.99 -12.59
N TYR A 41 -4.21 2.83 -11.93
CA TYR A 41 -2.86 2.96 -12.50
C TYR A 41 -2.13 1.61 -12.56
N ASN A 42 -2.86 0.50 -12.75
CA ASN A 42 -2.33 -0.87 -12.81
C ASN A 42 -1.45 -1.27 -11.61
N GLY A 43 -1.62 -0.58 -10.49
CA GLY A 43 -0.88 -0.78 -9.26
C GLY A 43 -1.61 -1.65 -8.23
N ASP A 44 -1.02 -1.76 -7.05
CA ASP A 44 -1.54 -2.60 -5.96
C ASP A 44 -1.30 -2.00 -4.56
N VAL A 45 -1.96 -2.58 -3.56
CA VAL A 45 -1.73 -2.31 -2.14
C VAL A 45 -1.27 -3.59 -1.47
N SER A 46 -0.18 -3.52 -0.72
CA SER A 46 0.33 -4.61 0.11
C SER A 46 0.64 -4.13 1.52
N ALA A 47 0.67 -5.05 2.47
CA ALA A 47 1.03 -4.75 3.85
C ALA A 47 1.95 -5.86 4.37
N GLU A 48 3.01 -5.46 5.06
CA GLU A 48 4.00 -6.35 5.64
C GLU A 48 4.33 -5.91 7.06
N SER A 49 4.76 -6.85 7.90
CA SER A 49 5.33 -6.52 9.20
C SER A 49 6.64 -5.75 9.01
N ALA A 50 6.87 -4.73 9.83
CA ALA A 50 8.13 -4.00 9.76
C ALA A 50 9.29 -4.91 10.23
N VAL A 51 10.35 -5.03 9.44
CA VAL A 51 11.45 -5.99 9.70
C VAL A 51 12.30 -5.58 10.92
N ASP A 52 12.50 -4.28 11.14
CA ASP A 52 13.43 -3.75 12.15
C ASP A 52 12.74 -3.13 13.38
N ARG A 53 11.41 -3.26 13.50
CA ARG A 53 10.62 -2.69 14.59
C ARG A 53 9.29 -3.42 14.74
N ASP A 54 8.71 -3.34 15.92
CA ASP A 54 7.29 -3.66 16.08
C ASP A 54 6.47 -2.67 15.24
N GLY A 55 5.57 -3.21 14.42
CA GLY A 55 4.71 -2.41 13.55
C GLY A 55 4.47 -3.04 12.19
N LYS A 56 3.97 -2.21 11.29
CA LYS A 56 3.62 -2.57 9.92
C LYS A 56 4.07 -1.52 8.93
N VAL A 57 4.20 -1.93 7.68
CA VAL A 57 4.35 -1.04 6.53
C VAL A 57 3.23 -1.37 5.54
N VAL A 58 2.48 -0.36 5.15
CA VAL A 58 1.57 -0.43 4.00
C VAL A 58 2.28 0.18 2.80
N LEU A 59 2.37 -0.59 1.71
CA LEU A 59 2.93 -0.16 0.44
C LEU A 59 1.82 -0.02 -0.59
N VAL A 60 1.82 1.11 -1.27
CA VAL A 60 0.97 1.38 -2.43
C VAL A 60 1.87 1.58 -3.63
N ARG A 61 1.64 0.81 -4.69
CA ARG A 61 2.39 0.91 -5.94
C ARG A 61 1.47 1.45 -7.02
N PHE A 62 2.02 2.26 -7.90
CA PHE A 62 1.36 2.77 -9.10
C PHE A 62 2.33 2.61 -10.26
N ASP A 63 1.84 2.13 -11.40
CA ASP A 63 2.61 2.25 -12.64
C ASP A 63 2.55 3.70 -13.12
N ILE A 64 3.70 4.25 -13.46
CA ILE A 64 3.81 5.62 -13.98
C ILE A 64 3.45 5.55 -15.47
N PRO A 65 2.46 6.34 -15.93
CA PRO A 65 2.14 6.43 -17.34
C PRO A 65 3.35 6.92 -18.15
N SER A 66 3.61 6.26 -19.27
CA SER A 66 4.64 6.65 -20.26
C SER A 66 4.22 7.86 -21.08
#